data_AF-A0A3G9J0T3-F1
#
_entry.id   AF-A0A3G9J0T3-F1
#
_cell.length_a   1.000
_cell.length_b   1.000
_cell.length_c   1.000
_cell.angle_alpha   90.00
_cell.angle_beta   90.00
_cell.angle_gamma   90.00
#
_symmetry.space_group_name_H-M   'P 1'
#
loop_
_entity.id
_entity.type
_entity.pdbx_description
1 polymer ?
#
loop_
_entity_poly.entity_id
_entity_poly.type
_entity_poly.pdbx_seq_one_letter_code
_entity_poly.pdbx_strand_id
1 'polypeptide(L)'
;MSLLKWLNRKYIIKCPKCKNELNVFYYGAEDSLLLKCVECNDNIYYLKQANSSSITVTEVPHILDKQLEADAYHKFYKGIPSSEALEPKWIKLIRRIVVRKDK
;
A
#
# COMPACT_ATOMS: atom_id res chain seq x y z
N MET A 1 14.79 -6.24 -19.75
CA MET A 1 14.21 -6.05 -18.41
C MET A 1 12.69 -6.23 -18.54
N SER A 2 12.06 -7.23 -17.91
CA SER A 2 10.63 -7.52 -18.19
C SER A 2 9.73 -6.37 -17.73
N LEU A 3 8.70 -6.04 -18.52
CA LEU A 3 7.69 -5.02 -18.21
C LEU A 3 7.14 -5.17 -16.78
N LEU A 4 6.91 -6.41 -16.36
CA LEU A 4 6.45 -6.76 -15.00
C LEU A 4 7.43 -6.36 -13.91
N LYS A 5 8.75 -6.53 -14.10
CA LYS A 5 9.76 -6.10 -13.12
C LYS A 5 9.81 -4.58 -13.00
N TRP A 6 9.60 -3.85 -14.10
CA TRP A 6 9.55 -2.39 -14.08
C TRP A 6 8.28 -1.87 -13.39
N LEU A 7 7.12 -2.45 -13.70
CA LEU A 7 5.84 -2.13 -13.06
C LEU A 7 5.89 -2.37 -11.56
N ASN A 8 6.44 -3.52 -11.13
CA ASN A 8 6.62 -3.83 -9.73
C ASN A 8 7.50 -2.79 -9.01
N ARG A 9 8.56 -2.28 -9.64
CA ARG A 9 9.39 -1.23 -9.03
C ARG A 9 8.70 0.12 -8.92
N LYS A 10 7.71 0.41 -9.77
CA LYS A 10 7.05 1.72 -9.84
C LYS A 10 5.90 1.86 -8.86
N TYR A 11 5.15 0.78 -8.61
CA TYR A 11 3.91 0.83 -7.82
C TYR A 11 4.01 0.11 -6.46
N ILE A 12 5.00 -0.77 -6.26
CA ILE A 12 5.23 -1.42 -4.96
C ILE A 12 6.01 -0.48 -4.05
N ILE A 13 5.40 -0.14 -2.93
CA ILE A 13 6.08 0.52 -1.82
C ILE A 13 6.54 -0.57 -0.85
N LYS A 14 7.82 -0.57 -0.50
CA LYS A 14 8.43 -1.60 0.35
C LYS A 14 8.63 -1.13 1.78
N CYS A 15 8.39 -2.02 2.73
CA CYS A 15 8.72 -1.83 4.13
C CYS A 15 10.23 -1.61 4.28
N PRO A 16 10.67 -0.55 4.98
CA PRO A 16 12.10 -0.30 5.22
C PRO A 16 12.79 -1.45 5.97
N LYS A 17 12.06 -2.13 6.88
CA LYS A 17 12.55 -3.22 7.72
C LYS A 17 12.65 -4.56 6.97
N CYS A 18 11.51 -5.15 6.59
CA CYS A 18 11.45 -6.51 6.03
C CYS A 18 11.45 -6.56 4.49
N LYS A 19 11.42 -5.41 3.81
CA LYS A 19 11.35 -5.29 2.34
C LYS A 19 10.10 -5.88 1.68
N ASN A 20 9.16 -6.43 2.44
CA ASN A 20 7.84 -6.83 1.97
C ASN A 20 7.02 -5.60 1.55
N GLU A 21 6.01 -5.83 0.73
CA GLU A 21 5.10 -4.81 0.28
C GLU A 21 4.31 -4.18 1.44
N LEU A 22 4.18 -2.85 1.41
CA LEU A 22 3.28 -2.13 2.30
C LEU A 22 1.87 -2.11 1.70
N ASN A 23 0.89 -2.15 2.60
CA ASN A 23 -0.51 -2.04 2.25
C ASN A 23 -1.01 -0.64 2.54
N VAL A 24 -1.77 -0.07 1.62
CA VAL A 24 -2.55 1.15 1.81
C VAL A 24 -3.68 0.86 2.77
N PHE A 25 -3.62 1.52 3.91
CA PHE A 25 -4.57 1.37 4.99
C PHE A 25 -5.65 2.43 4.92
N TYR A 26 -5.26 3.67 4.66
CA TYR A 26 -6.17 4.81 4.58
C TYR A 26 -5.69 5.81 3.53
N TYR A 27 -6.65 6.44 2.85
CA TYR A 27 -6.42 7.56 1.94
C TYR A 27 -6.71 8.86 2.69
N GLY A 28 -5.65 9.60 3.01
CA GLY A 28 -5.71 10.87 3.71
C GLY A 28 -6.03 12.05 2.79
N ALA A 29 -5.99 13.25 3.37
CA ALA A 29 -6.10 14.49 2.62
C ALA A 29 -4.92 14.66 1.65
N GLU A 30 -5.12 15.44 0.59
CA GLU A 30 -4.09 15.76 -0.42
C GLU A 30 -3.43 14.52 -1.04
N ASP A 31 -4.23 13.48 -1.30
CA ASP A 31 -3.78 12.19 -1.86
C ASP A 31 -2.65 11.52 -1.04
N SER A 32 -2.56 11.82 0.26
CA SER A 32 -1.66 11.13 1.16
C SER A 32 -2.13 9.71 1.45
N LEU A 33 -1.19 8.80 1.64
CA LEU A 33 -1.46 7.39 1.91
C LEU A 33 -0.90 7.04 3.28
N LEU A 34 -1.76 6.50 4.14
CA LEU A 34 -1.32 5.81 5.33
C LEU A 34 -1.08 4.35 4.98
N LEU A 35 0.13 3.87 5.23
CA LEU A 35 0.60 2.55 4.85
C LEU A 35 0.95 1.73 6.09
N LYS A 36 0.74 0.42 6.03
CA LYS A 36 1.13 -0.52 7.09
C LYS A 36 1.82 -1.74 6.51
N CYS A 37 2.81 -2.27 7.24
CA CYS A 37 3.40 -3.57 6.91
C CYS A 37 2.63 -4.67 7.63
N VAL A 38 1.99 -5.57 6.88
CA VAL A 38 1.26 -6.71 7.45
C VAL A 38 2.22 -7.71 8.11
N GLU A 39 3.41 -7.88 7.53
CA GLU A 39 4.38 -8.91 7.94
C GLU A 39 5.16 -8.55 9.20
N CYS A 40 5.50 -7.26 9.40
CA CYS A 40 6.22 -6.85 10.60
C CYS A 40 5.35 -6.88 11.85
N ASN A 41 4.01 -6.93 11.70
CA ASN A 41 3.03 -6.82 12.78
C ASN A 41 3.34 -5.71 13.81
N ASP A 42 4.03 -4.67 13.35
CA ASP A 42 4.35 -3.49 14.13
C ASP A 42 3.14 -2.55 14.05
N ASN A 43 2.72 -1.94 15.16
CA ASN A 43 1.77 -0.82 15.16
C ASN A 43 2.39 0.47 14.58
N ILE A 44 3.34 0.32 13.66
CA ILE A 44 4.04 1.39 12.97
C ILE A 44 3.34 1.64 11.65
N TYR A 45 2.95 2.89 11.46
CA TYR A 45 2.34 3.35 10.23
C TYR A 45 3.36 4.20 9.48
N TYR A 46 3.23 4.20 8.15
CA TYR A 46 4.06 5.01 7.27
C TYR A 46 3.18 5.98 6.51
N LEU A 47 3.53 7.25 6.51
CA LEU A 47 2.86 8.24 5.68
C LEU A 47 3.63 8.38 4.36
N LYS A 48 2.89 8.38 3.26
CA LYS A 48 3.38 8.80 1.95
C LYS A 48 2.55 9.96 1.47
N GLN A 49 3.16 11.14 1.34
CA GLN A 49 2.49 12.28 0.71
C GLN A 49 2.36 12.08 -0.81
N ALA A 50 1.38 12.74 -1.41
CA ALA A 50 1.28 12.84 -2.85
C ALA A 50 2.56 13.46 -3.43
N ASN A 51 3.00 12.93 -4.57
CA ASN A 51 4.21 13.37 -5.27
C ASN A 51 5.54 13.20 -4.52
N SER A 52 5.54 12.71 -3.28
CA SER A 52 6.76 12.30 -2.58
C SER A 52 7.15 10.86 -2.94
N SER A 53 8.45 10.65 -3.17
CA SER A 53 9.07 9.34 -3.30
C SER A 53 9.43 8.73 -1.94
N SER A 54 9.44 9.53 -0.87
CA SER A 54 9.76 9.08 0.48
C SER A 54 8.52 8.62 1.24
N ILE A 55 8.75 7.69 2.17
CA ILE A 55 7.80 7.32 3.21
C ILE A 55 8.40 7.71 4.55
N THR A 56 7.59 8.28 5.43
CA THR A 56 8.02 8.66 6.78
C THR A 56 7.26 7.81 7.80
N VAL A 57 7.94 7.43 8.88
CA VAL A 57 7.27 6.81 10.02
C VAL A 57 6.34 7.85 10.64
N THR A 58 5.11 7.45 10.94
CA THR A 58 4.12 8.33 11.54
C THR A 58 3.31 7.56 12.59
N GLU A 59 2.72 8.30 13.52
CA GLU A 59 1.70 7.77 14.41
C GLU A 59 0.35 7.77 13.69
N VAL A 60 -0.55 6.88 14.11
CA VAL A 60 -1.93 6.90 13.61
C VAL A 60 -2.53 8.26 13.95
N PRO A 61 -3.13 8.98 12.98
CA PRO A 61 -3.86 10.19 13.31
C PRO A 61 -4.90 9.88 14.39
N HIS A 62 -4.94 10.65 15.48
CA HIS A 62 -5.78 10.39 16.65
C HIS A 62 -7.28 10.21 16.30
N ILE A 63 -7.74 10.87 15.23
CA ILE A 63 -9.10 10.73 14.68
C ILE A 63 -9.31 9.33 14.10
N LEU A 64 -8.33 8.81 13.37
CA LEU A 64 -8.36 7.46 12.84
C LEU A 64 -8.38 6.48 14.01
N ASP A 65 -7.50 6.66 15.00
CA ASP A 65 -7.37 5.74 16.14
C ASP A 65 -8.71 5.49 16.85
N LYS A 66 -9.50 6.55 17.10
CA LYS A 66 -10.86 6.42 17.66
C LYS A 66 -11.83 5.68 16.74
N GLN A 67 -11.72 5.84 15.42
CA GLN A 67 -12.53 5.10 14.45
C GLN A 67 -12.11 3.63 14.37
N LEU A 68 -10.81 3.36 14.47
CA LEU A 68 -10.24 2.01 14.50
C LEU A 68 -10.66 1.24 15.75
N GLU A 69 -10.68 1.91 16.91
CA GLU A 69 -11.13 1.34 18.18
C GLU A 69 -12.64 1.06 18.21
N ALA A 70 -13.44 1.88 17.51
CA ALA A 70 -14.89 1.72 17.45
C ALA A 70 -15.34 0.54 16.58
N ASP A 71 -14.50 0.07 15.64
CA ASP A 71 -14.82 -1.03 14.74
C ASP A 71 -14.18 -2.35 15.22
N ALA A 72 -15.01 -3.26 15.73
CA ALA A 72 -14.58 -4.57 16.23
C ALA A 72 -13.87 -5.45 15.18
N TYR A 73 -14.11 -5.19 13.89
CA TYR A 73 -13.49 -5.93 12.78
C TYR A 73 -12.21 -5.27 12.27
N HIS A 74 -11.91 -4.06 12.73
CA HIS A 74 -10.78 -3.30 12.26
C HIS A 74 -9.44 -4.01 12.44
N LYS A 75 -9.27 -4.74 13.56
CA LYS A 75 -8.09 -5.56 13.84
C LYS A 75 -7.79 -6.61 12.76
N PHE A 76 -8.77 -6.98 11.94
CA PHE A 76 -8.61 -7.93 10.83
C PHE A 76 -8.34 -7.23 9.50
N TYR A 77 -8.54 -5.92 9.40
CA TYR A 77 -8.30 -5.18 8.17
C TYR A 77 -6.80 -5.03 7.94
N LYS A 78 -6.34 -5.55 6.80
CA LYS A 78 -4.92 -5.54 6.41
C LYS A 78 -4.59 -4.46 5.38
N GLY A 79 -5.56 -3.66 4.95
CA GLY A 79 -5.38 -2.73 3.83
C GLY A 79 -5.28 -3.42 2.46
N ILE A 80 -5.04 -2.61 1.44
CA ILE A 80 -4.87 -3.05 0.04
C ILE A 80 -3.37 -2.99 -0.30
N PRO A 81 -2.76 -4.03 -0.89
CA PRO A 81 -1.36 -3.97 -1.32
C PRO A 81 -1.07 -2.74 -2.18
N SER A 82 0.05 -2.05 -1.95
CA SER A 82 0.38 -0.79 -2.66
C SER A 82 0.44 -0.95 -4.18
N SER A 83 0.92 -2.09 -4.68
CA SER A 83 0.84 -2.44 -6.10
C SER A 83 -0.58 -2.40 -6.61
N GLU A 84 -1.53 -3.00 -5.90
CA GLU A 84 -2.91 -3.00 -6.32
C GLU A 84 -3.55 -1.62 -6.19
N ALA A 85 -3.28 -0.92 -5.10
CA ALA A 85 -3.85 0.40 -4.81
C ALA A 85 -3.39 1.48 -5.79
N LEU A 86 -2.13 1.42 -6.25
CA LEU A 86 -1.50 2.47 -7.05
C LEU A 86 -1.35 2.12 -8.53
N GLU A 87 -1.49 0.85 -8.91
CA GLU A 87 -1.39 0.43 -10.30
C GLU A 87 -2.57 0.99 -11.12
N PRO A 88 -2.30 1.78 -12.18
CA PRO A 88 -3.34 2.31 -13.06
C PRO A 88 -4.16 1.20 -13.70
N LYS A 89 -5.47 1.44 -13.89
CA LYS A 89 -6.42 0.47 -14.48
C LYS A 89 -5.94 -0.10 -15.81
N TRP A 90 -5.30 0.71 -16.66
CA TRP A 90 -4.80 0.26 -17.96
C TRP A 90 -3.65 -0.75 -17.83
N ILE A 91 -2.82 -0.64 -16.80
CA ILE A 91 -1.74 -1.61 -16.54
C ILE A 91 -2.33 -2.93 -16.04
N LYS A 92 -3.34 -2.87 -15.15
CA LYS A 92 -4.09 -4.06 -14.72
C LYS A 92 -4.68 -4.81 -15.92
N LEU A 93 -5.19 -4.06 -16.90
CA LEU A 93 -5.75 -4.62 -18.14
C LEU A 93 -4.66 -5.30 -19.00
N ILE A 94 -3.50 -4.68 -19.18
CA ILE A 94 -2.35 -5.28 -19.86
C ILE A 94 -1.92 -6.57 -19.16
N ARG A 95 -1.79 -6.57 -17.82
CA ARG A 95 -1.44 -7.76 -17.04
C ARG A 95 -2.38 -8.93 -17.28
N ARG A 96 -3.70 -8.68 -17.30
CA ARG A 96 -4.71 -9.72 -17.60
C ARG A 96 -4.54 -10.34 -18.98
N ILE A 97 -4.09 -9.55 -19.97
CA ILE A 97 -3.87 -10.03 -21.34
C ILE A 97 -2.56 -10.84 -21.43
N VAL A 98 -1.47 -10.34 -20.83
CA VAL A 98 -0.16 -11.01 -20.89
C VAL A 98 -0.18 -12.33 -20.11
N VAL A 99 -0.72 -12.36 -18.90
CA VAL A 99 -0.77 -13.58 -18.06
C VAL A 99 -1.69 -14.65 -18.66
N ARG A 100 -2.67 -14.26 -19.50
CA ARG A 100 -3.52 -15.21 -20.23
C ARG A 100 -2.82 -15.92 -21.39
N LYS A 101 -1.71 -15.38 -21.91
CA LYS A 101 -0.95 -16.03 -23.00
C LYS A 101 -0.01 -17.13 -22.50
N ASP A 102 0.28 -17.18 -21.20
CA ASP A 102 1.16 -18.17 -20.58
C ASP A 102 0.40 -19.33 -19.90
N LYS A 103 -0.91 -19.44 -20.17
CA LYS A 103 -1.75 -20.61 -19.82
C LYS A 103 -2.29 -21.25 -21.09
#